data_AF-A0A818G1C9-F1
#
_entry.id   AF-A0A818G1C9-F1
#
_cell.length_a   1.000
_cell.length_b   1.000
_cell.length_c   1.000
_cell.angle_alpha   90.00
_cell.angle_beta   90.00
_cell.angle_gamma   90.00
#
_symmetry.space_group_name_H-M   'P 1'
#
loop_
_entity.id
_entity.type
_entity.pdbx_description
1 polymer ?
#
loop_
_entity_poly.entity_id
_entity_poly.type
_entity_poly.pdbx_seq_one_letter_code
_entity_poly.pdbx_strand_id
1 'polypeptide(L)'
;MIEKDKAEKIEPLIRLFNEVCLTTVQSETNISIDEQMVGYRGKQHQKPTKRGFIFWTRCGVTGFVYEIKLYRGSKEICSNKTPSMQLQRLLRSTTAVYDEEKRIEDENNENLRQFGSSGMIISNFLEHIPLGSRV
;
A
#
# COMPACT_ATOMS: atom_id res chain seq x y z
N MET A 1 -1.54 32.51 -4.22
CA MET A 1 -1.48 31.22 -4.94
C MET A 1 -1.27 30.13 -3.91
N ILE A 2 -2.18 29.16 -3.81
CA ILE A 2 -2.00 27.99 -2.95
C ILE A 2 -0.97 27.09 -3.65
N GLU A 3 0.21 26.90 -3.06
CA GLU A 3 1.18 25.93 -3.55
C GLU A 3 0.52 24.55 -3.50
N LYS A 4 0.30 23.93 -4.66
CA LYS A 4 -0.19 22.55 -4.73
C LYS A 4 0.87 21.60 -4.19
N ASP A 5 0.41 20.64 -3.41
CA ASP A 5 1.25 19.58 -2.86
C ASP A 5 1.91 18.78 -4.00
N LYS A 6 3.24 18.69 -3.98
CA LYS A 6 4.02 18.01 -5.03
C LYS A 6 3.72 16.51 -5.08
N ALA A 7 3.21 15.94 -3.99
CA ALA A 7 2.86 14.53 -3.87
C ALA A 7 1.39 14.23 -4.23
N GLU A 8 0.57 15.25 -4.53
CA GLU A 8 -0.88 15.11 -4.76
C GLU A 8 -1.24 14.03 -5.79
N LYS A 9 -0.39 13.83 -6.81
CA LYS A 9 -0.63 12.84 -7.87
C LYS A 9 -0.38 11.39 -7.45
N ILE A 10 0.54 11.15 -6.51
CA ILE A 10 0.93 9.79 -6.08
C ILE A 10 0.31 9.40 -4.75
N GLU A 11 -0.13 10.39 -3.97
CA GLU A 11 -0.79 10.20 -2.68
C GLU A 11 -1.98 9.23 -2.72
N PRO A 12 -2.89 9.26 -3.72
CA PRO A 12 -3.98 8.28 -3.79
C PRO A 12 -3.48 6.85 -3.99
N LEU A 13 -2.40 6.67 -4.74
CA LEU A 13 -1.81 5.35 -4.99
C LEU A 13 -1.12 4.80 -3.73
N ILE A 14 -0.41 5.65 -2.99
CA ILE A 14 0.21 5.28 -1.71
C ILE A 14 -0.85 4.85 -0.70
N ARG A 15 -1.97 5.59 -0.62
CA ARG A 15 -3.09 5.23 0.25
C ARG A 15 -3.70 3.90 -0.12
N LEU A 16 -3.99 3.70 -1.41
CA LEU A 16 -4.54 2.44 -1.90
C LEU A 16 -3.61 1.26 -1.60
N PHE A 17 -2.30 1.42 -1.81
CA PHE A 17 -1.31 0.41 -1.45
C PHE A 17 -1.36 0.06 0.04
N ASN A 18 -1.32 1.06 0.91
CA ASN A 18 -1.36 0.83 2.35
C ASN A 18 -2.67 0.15 2.78
N GLU A 19 -3.82 0.55 2.21
CA GLU A 19 -5.12 -0.06 2.47
C GLU A 19 -5.19 -1.52 2.04
N VAL A 20 -4.68 -1.84 0.84
CA VAL A 20 -4.62 -3.22 0.33
C VAL A 20 -3.69 -4.06 1.19
N CYS A 21 -2.50 -3.57 1.55
CA CYS A 21 -1.58 -4.29 2.43
C CYS A 21 -2.20 -4.60 3.79
N LEU A 22 -2.86 -3.62 4.42
CA LEU A 22 -3.48 -3.77 5.73
C LEU A 22 -4.64 -4.77 5.74
N THR A 23 -5.36 -4.91 4.63
CA THR A 23 -6.54 -5.79 4.52
C THR A 23 -6.19 -7.18 4.01
N THR A 24 -5.14 -7.31 3.19
CA THR A 24 -4.80 -8.57 2.52
C THR A 24 -3.81 -9.40 3.32
N VAL A 25 -2.89 -8.78 4.08
CA VAL A 25 -1.79 -9.50 4.73
C VAL A 25 -1.71 -9.15 6.22
N GLN A 26 -1.72 -10.17 7.06
CA GLN A 26 -1.49 -10.01 8.48
C GLN A 26 -0.03 -9.57 8.75
N SER A 27 0.13 -8.50 9.52
CA SER A 27 1.46 -8.02 9.93
C SER A 27 2.18 -9.07 10.77
N GLU A 28 3.45 -9.30 10.46
CA GLU A 28 4.37 -9.99 11.35
C GLU A 28 4.54 -9.23 12.68
N THR A 29 4.86 -9.98 13.75
CA THR A 29 5.11 -9.41 15.08
C THR A 29 6.36 -8.55 15.12
N ASN A 30 7.41 -8.98 14.41
CA ASN A 30 8.68 -8.27 14.33
C ASN A 30 8.68 -7.41 13.07
N ILE A 31 8.76 -6.10 13.27
CA ILE A 31 8.75 -5.12 12.19
C ILE A 31 10.01 -4.25 12.23
N SER A 32 10.42 -3.80 11.06
CA SER A 32 11.47 -2.79 10.87
C SER A 32 10.90 -1.58 10.13
N ILE A 33 11.41 -0.40 10.46
CA ILE A 33 11.11 0.85 9.77
C ILE A 33 12.43 1.46 9.32
N ASP A 34 12.55 1.70 8.01
CA ASP A 34 13.77 2.26 7.43
C ASP A 34 13.43 3.14 6.20
N GLU A 35 14.43 3.84 5.69
CA GLU A 35 14.36 4.63 4.47
C GLU A 35 14.65 3.76 3.23
N GLN A 36 13.71 3.69 2.30
CA GLN A 36 13.91 3.09 0.99
C GLN A 36 13.96 4.17 -0.09
N MET A 37 15.02 4.17 -0.89
CA MET A 37 15.18 5.09 -2.00
C MET A 37 14.81 4.43 -3.33
N VAL A 38 13.79 4.96 -3.99
CA VAL A 38 13.37 4.58 -5.35
C VAL A 38 14.10 5.45 -6.35
N GLY A 39 15.07 4.86 -7.05
CA GLY A 39 15.90 5.56 -8.03
C GLY A 39 15.06 6.17 -9.16
N TYR A 40 15.25 7.45 -9.45
CA TYR A 40 14.58 8.13 -10.56
C TYR A 40 15.56 9.03 -11.30
N ARG A 41 15.67 8.82 -12.62
CA ARG A 41 16.44 9.66 -13.53
C ARG A 41 15.46 10.40 -14.45
N GLY A 42 15.04 11.60 -14.02
CA GLY A 42 14.22 12.49 -14.84
C GLY A 42 14.98 13.07 -16.05
N LYS A 43 14.28 13.87 -16.87
CA LYS A 43 14.86 14.50 -18.07
C LYS A 43 15.90 15.56 -17.66
N GLN A 44 17.17 15.22 -17.95
CA GLN A 44 18.37 16.06 -17.91
C GLN A 44 18.98 16.28 -16.50
N HIS A 45 20.22 15.80 -16.31
CA HIS A 45 21.42 16.57 -15.91
C HIS A 45 22.54 15.64 -15.38
N GLN A 46 23.72 15.79 -15.97
CA GLN A 46 24.98 15.05 -15.82
C GLN A 46 25.65 15.21 -14.43
N LYS A 47 25.01 14.79 -13.31
CA LYS A 47 25.71 14.70 -12.01
C LYS A 47 25.78 13.26 -11.48
N PRO A 48 26.92 12.83 -10.89
CA PRO A 48 27.19 11.44 -10.51
C PRO A 48 26.77 11.12 -9.06
N THR A 49 25.48 11.24 -8.71
CA THR A 49 25.02 10.82 -7.37
C THR A 49 23.62 10.21 -7.40
N LYS A 50 23.40 9.26 -6.49
CA LYS A 50 22.14 8.55 -6.22
C LYS A 50 20.97 9.55 -6.10
N ARG A 51 20.09 9.58 -7.10
CA ARG A 51 18.89 10.45 -7.17
C ARG A 51 17.65 9.58 -7.19
N GLY A 52 16.63 9.99 -6.44
CA GLY A 52 15.39 9.23 -6.33
C GLY A 52 14.40 9.86 -5.35
N PHE A 53 13.28 9.18 -5.19
CA PHE A 53 12.31 9.46 -4.15
C PHE A 53 12.65 8.62 -2.93
N ILE A 54 12.63 9.23 -1.74
CA ILE A 54 12.83 8.52 -0.48
C ILE A 54 11.45 8.21 0.08
N PHE A 55 11.27 6.98 0.56
CA PHE A 55 10.09 6.52 1.25
C PHE A 55 10.49 6.01 2.63
N TRP A 56 9.67 6.28 3.63
CA TRP A 56 9.65 5.49 4.85
C TRP A 56 8.89 4.22 4.57
N THR A 57 9.47 3.08 4.92
CA THR A 57 8.85 1.77 4.68
C THR A 57 8.77 0.98 5.97
N ARG A 58 7.59 0.45 6.29
CA ARG A 58 7.40 -0.52 7.37
C ARG A 58 7.39 -1.93 6.79
N CYS A 59 8.31 -2.76 7.25
CA CYS A 59 8.60 -4.06 6.66
C CYS A 59 8.66 -5.16 7.73
N GLY A 60 8.26 -6.39 7.38
CA GLY A 60 8.41 -7.58 8.22
C GLY A 60 9.80 -8.20 8.12
N VAL A 61 10.07 -9.20 8.95
CA VAL A 61 11.32 -9.98 8.87
C VAL A 61 11.40 -10.81 7.59
N THR A 62 10.26 -11.12 6.96
CA THR A 62 10.22 -11.76 5.63
C THR A 62 10.67 -10.83 4.50
N GLY A 63 10.87 -9.54 4.77
CA GLY A 63 11.14 -8.52 3.74
C GLY A 63 9.88 -7.99 3.05
N PHE A 64 8.70 -8.34 3.55
CA PHE A 64 7.43 -7.83 3.02
C PHE A 64 7.11 -6.42 3.52
N VAL A 65 6.81 -5.51 2.60
CA VAL A 65 6.48 -4.12 2.90
C VAL A 65 4.98 -3.98 3.14
N TYR A 66 4.60 -3.58 4.35
CA TYR A 66 3.21 -3.41 4.77
C TYR A 66 2.71 -1.98 4.58
N GLU A 67 3.60 -1.00 4.66
CA GLU A 67 3.23 0.41 4.59
C GLU A 67 4.37 1.24 4.02
N ILE A 68 4.03 2.20 3.15
CA ILE A 68 4.96 3.20 2.64
C ILE A 68 4.44 4.62 2.87
N LYS A 69 5.37 5.54 3.14
CA LYS A 69 5.09 6.97 3.22
C LYS A 69 6.18 7.74 2.47
N LEU A 70 5.79 8.58 1.52
CA LEU A 70 6.74 9.41 0.78
C LEU A 70 7.39 10.43 1.72
N TYR A 71 8.72 10.51 1.70
CA TYR A 71 9.46 11.54 2.42
C TYR A 71 9.29 12.90 1.72
N ARG A 72 8.72 13.88 2.43
CA ARG A 72 8.41 15.21 1.87
C ARG A 72 9.38 16.32 2.31
N GLY A 73 10.41 15.98 3.09
CA GLY A 73 11.36 16.94 3.66
C GLY A 73 10.75 17.81 4.77
N SER A 74 11.46 18.86 5.16
CA SER A 74 11.23 19.67 6.38
C SER A 74 9.93 20.49 6.45
N LYS A 75 8.99 20.31 5.51
CA LYS A 75 7.68 20.99 5.48
C LYS A 75 6.49 20.06 5.78
N GLU A 76 6.72 18.89 6.38
CA GLU A 76 5.62 18.04 6.87
C GLU A 76 4.89 18.75 8.02
N ILE A 77 3.75 19.36 7.71
CA ILE A 77 2.78 19.76 8.73
C ILE A 77 2.10 18.47 9.18
N CYS A 78 2.41 17.99 10.39
CA CYS A 78 1.68 16.90 11.03
C CYS A 78 0.24 17.35 11.30
N SER A 79 -0.64 17.20 10.32
CA SER A 79 -2.07 17.25 10.59
C SER A 79 -2.45 15.90 11.20
N ASN A 80 -2.68 15.88 12.51
CA ASN A 80 -3.33 14.78 13.21
C ASN A 80 -4.74 14.61 12.66
N LYS A 81 -4.88 13.94 11.53
CA LYS A 81 -6.16 13.43 11.04
C LYS A 81 -6.14 11.94 11.29
N THR A 82 -6.69 11.56 12.43
CA THR A 82 -7.18 10.21 12.69
C THR A 82 -7.95 9.73 11.45
N PRO A 83 -7.63 8.56 10.87
CA PRO A 83 -8.53 7.94 9.92
C PRO A 83 -9.74 7.46 10.72
N SER A 84 -10.79 8.29 10.82
CA SER A 84 -12.10 7.80 11.20
C SER A 84 -12.66 7.02 10.02
N MET A 85 -12.16 5.79 9.84
CA MET A 85 -12.86 4.76 9.11
C MET A 85 -14.09 4.42 9.93
N GLN A 86 -15.20 4.93 9.45
CA GLN A 86 -16.50 4.94 10.09
C GLN A 86 -16.84 3.55 10.66
N LEU A 87 -16.98 3.54 11.99
CA LEU A 87 -17.70 2.61 12.86
C LEU A 87 -19.17 2.31 12.43
N GLN A 88 -19.53 2.46 11.15
CA GLN A 88 -20.92 2.67 10.74
C GLN A 88 -21.50 1.64 9.76
N ARG A 89 -20.83 0.51 9.43
CA ARG A 89 -21.41 -0.42 8.44
C ARG A 89 -21.85 -1.83 8.82
N LEU A 90 -21.16 -2.69 9.59
CA LEU A 90 -21.56 -4.12 9.47
C LEU A 90 -21.41 -5.03 10.69
N LEU A 91 -21.80 -4.54 11.87
CA LEU A 91 -22.33 -5.36 12.96
C LEU A 91 -23.67 -6.08 12.59
N ARG A 92 -23.95 -6.36 11.31
CA ARG A 92 -25.31 -6.67 10.78
C ARG A 92 -25.56 -8.07 10.19
N SER A 93 -24.61 -8.99 10.11
CA SER A 93 -24.91 -10.33 9.53
C SER A 93 -23.98 -11.44 10.03
N THR A 94 -23.95 -11.64 11.35
CA THR A 94 -22.94 -12.41 12.10
C THR A 94 -22.97 -13.94 11.95
N THR A 95 -23.59 -14.51 10.92
CA THR A 95 -23.54 -15.95 10.63
C THR A 95 -23.24 -16.26 9.16
N ALA A 96 -23.81 -15.50 8.22
CA ALA A 96 -23.42 -15.57 6.81
C ALA A 96 -21.98 -15.08 6.58
N VAL A 97 -21.55 -14.06 7.33
CA VAL A 97 -20.19 -13.54 7.31
C VAL A 97 -19.18 -14.60 7.79
N TYR A 98 -19.54 -15.48 8.73
CA TYR A 98 -18.62 -16.52 9.20
C TYR A 98 -18.30 -17.56 8.11
N ASP A 99 -19.29 -17.95 7.32
CA ASP A 99 -19.10 -18.89 6.20
C ASP A 99 -18.39 -18.20 5.02
N GLU A 100 -18.63 -16.90 4.80
CA GLU A 100 -17.97 -16.10 3.76
C GLU A 100 -16.51 -15.78 4.14
N GLU A 101 -16.24 -15.37 5.39
CA GLU A 101 -14.89 -15.16 5.94
C GLU A 101 -14.07 -16.44 5.88
N LYS A 102 -14.67 -17.60 6.20
CA LYS A 102 -13.99 -18.88 6.09
C LYS A 102 -13.67 -19.24 4.64
N ARG A 103 -14.58 -18.99 3.70
CA ARG A 103 -14.30 -19.17 2.25
C ARG A 103 -13.21 -18.21 1.77
N ILE A 104 -13.26 -16.95 2.21
CA ILE A 104 -12.25 -15.93 1.88
C ILE A 104 -10.91 -16.32 2.51
N GLU A 105 -10.87 -16.86 3.73
CA GLU A 105 -9.66 -17.40 4.36
C GLU A 105 -9.11 -18.62 3.62
N ASP A 106 -9.97 -19.54 3.18
CA ASP A 106 -9.59 -20.72 2.42
C ASP A 106 -9.05 -20.33 1.04
N GLU A 107 -9.73 -19.43 0.32
CA GLU A 107 -9.25 -18.86 -0.95
C GLU A 107 -7.96 -18.05 -0.76
N ASN A 108 -7.85 -17.24 0.28
CA ASN A 108 -6.63 -16.51 0.60
C ASN A 108 -5.48 -17.46 0.92
N ASN A 109 -5.74 -18.59 1.60
CA ASN A 109 -4.72 -19.61 1.87
C ASN A 109 -4.29 -20.34 0.59
N GLU A 110 -5.21 -20.64 -0.32
CA GLU A 110 -4.87 -21.22 -1.62
C GLU A 110 -4.08 -20.24 -2.48
N ASN A 111 -4.50 -18.98 -2.54
CA ASN A 111 -3.81 -17.96 -3.32
C ASN A 111 -2.46 -17.57 -2.69
N LEU A 112 -2.34 -17.54 -1.35
CA LEU A 112 -1.06 -17.41 -0.64
C LEU A 112 -0.15 -18.62 -0.96
N ARG A 113 -0.75 -19.82 -0.98
CA ARG A 113 -0.26 -21.08 -1.60
C ARG A 113 0.49 -20.85 -2.91
N GLN A 114 -0.23 -20.22 -3.83
CA GLN A 114 0.11 -20.17 -5.25
C GLN A 114 1.02 -19.00 -5.61
N PHE A 115 0.77 -17.81 -5.04
CA PHE A 115 1.37 -16.55 -5.46
C PHE A 115 2.24 -15.89 -4.39
N GLY A 116 2.15 -16.35 -3.14
CA GLY A 116 2.77 -15.70 -1.98
C GLY A 116 2.16 -14.32 -1.67
N SER A 117 2.58 -13.71 -0.56
CA SER A 117 1.99 -12.46 -0.07
C SER A 117 2.11 -11.31 -1.08
N SER A 118 3.24 -11.23 -1.80
CA SER A 118 3.49 -10.20 -2.81
C SER A 118 2.65 -10.40 -4.07
N GLY A 119 2.44 -11.64 -4.50
CA GLY A 119 1.60 -11.94 -5.67
C GLY A 119 0.12 -11.68 -5.40
N MET A 120 -0.35 -11.92 -4.17
CA MET A 120 -1.71 -11.57 -3.75
C MET A 120 -2.02 -10.08 -3.88
N ILE A 121 -1.12 -9.22 -3.40
CA ILE A 121 -1.25 -7.77 -3.55
C ILE A 121 -1.35 -7.40 -5.04
N ILE A 122 -0.45 -7.93 -5.86
CA ILE A 122 -0.44 -7.62 -7.30
C ILE A 122 -1.74 -8.06 -7.97
N SER A 123 -2.27 -9.24 -7.63
CA SER A 123 -3.54 -9.73 -8.16
C SER A 123 -4.70 -8.79 -7.80
N ASN A 124 -4.84 -8.44 -6.52
CA ASN A 124 -5.87 -7.51 -6.05
C ASN A 124 -5.77 -6.14 -6.74
N PHE A 125 -4.56 -5.66 -6.99
CA PHE A 125 -4.35 -4.42 -7.73
C PHE A 125 -4.82 -4.52 -9.19
N LEU A 126 -4.67 -5.68 -9.82
CA LEU A 126 -4.98 -5.87 -11.23
C LEU A 126 -6.46 -6.19 -11.49
N GLU A 127 -7.16 -6.81 -10.54
CA GLU A 127 -8.58 -7.21 -10.71
C GLU A 127 -9.50 -6.06 -11.09
N HIS A 128 -9.21 -4.85 -10.61
CA HIS A 128 -10.09 -3.69 -10.78
C HIS A 128 -9.64 -2.78 -11.93
N ILE A 129 -8.57 -3.14 -12.64
CA ILE A 129 -8.10 -2.38 -13.79
C ILE A 129 -8.91 -2.85 -15.01
N PRO A 130 -9.66 -1.94 -15.68
CA PRO A 130 -10.37 -2.31 -16.89
C PRO A 130 -9.36 -2.82 -17.91
N LEU A 131 -9.53 -4.08 -18.33
CA LEU A 131 -8.76 -4.66 -19.42
C LEU A 131 -9.01 -3.80 -20.65
N GLY A 132 -8.00 -3.00 -21.02
CA GLY A 132 -8.08 -2.17 -22.22
C GLY A 132 -8.46 -3.04 -23.40
N SER A 133 -9.45 -2.60 -24.20
CA SER A 133 -9.76 -3.29 -25.45
C SER A 133 -8.48 -3.36 -26.29
N ARG A 134 -8.15 -4.55 -26.77
CA ARG A 134 -7.06 -4.75 -27.73
C ARG A 134 -7.31 -3.82 -28.92
N VAL A 135 -6.36 -2.92 -29.16
CA VAL A 135 -6.25 -2.15 -30.40
C VAL A 135 -5.72 -3.07 -31.50
#